data_AF-A0A3C1K8P7-F1
#
_entry.id   AF-A0A3C1K8P7-F1
#
_cell.length_a   1.000
_cell.length_b   1.000
_cell.length_c   1.000
_cell.angle_alpha   90.00
_cell.angle_beta   90.00
_cell.angle_gamma   90.00
#
_symmetry.space_group_name_H-M   'P 1'
#
loop_
_entity.id
_entity.type
_entity.pdbx_description
1 polymer ?
#
loop_
_entity_poly.entity_id
_entity_poly.type
_entity_poly.pdbx_seq_one_letter_code
_entity_poly.pdbx_strand_id
1 'polypeptide(L)' 'DGAEVLRRLRTLPGFGEQKAKIFLALLGKQYGFMGAGWREASAPYGEEGSLRSVADIVSPETLAKVREHKKAMKAAAKG' A
#
# COMPACT_ATOMS: atom_id res chain seq x y z
N ASP A 1 -16.30 -4.70 3.88
CA ASP A 1 -15.10 -4.63 4.75
C ASP A 1 -13.85 -4.50 3.87
N GLY A 2 -12.67 -4.41 4.48
CA GLY A 2 -11.39 -4.30 3.77
C GLY A 2 -11.06 -5.53 2.91
N ALA A 3 -11.41 -6.73 3.37
CA ALA A 3 -11.18 -7.97 2.63
C ALA A 3 -12.02 -8.04 1.36
N GLU A 4 -13.28 -7.60 1.41
CA GLU A 4 -14.18 -7.54 0.26
C GLU A 4 -13.70 -6.52 -0.78
N VAL A 5 -13.22 -5.34 -0.35
CA VAL A 5 -12.60 -4.38 -1.28
C VAL A 5 -11.35 -4.96 -1.92
N LEU A 6 -10.48 -5.60 -1.14
CA LEU A 6 -9.30 -6.27 -1.67
C LEU A 6 -9.67 -7.35 -2.70
N ARG A 7 -10.69 -8.17 -2.40
CA ARG A 7 -11.20 -9.19 -3.31
C ARG A 7 -11.65 -8.59 -4.63
N ARG A 8 -12.43 -7.50 -4.60
CA ARG A 8 -12.88 -6.79 -5.81
C ARG A 8 -11.72 -6.20 -6.60
N LEU A 9 -10.76 -5.56 -5.92
CA LEU A 9 -9.57 -5.02 -6.56
C LEU A 9 -8.79 -6.10 -7.30
N ARG A 10 -8.62 -7.29 -6.72
CA ARG A 10 -7.93 -8.43 -7.35
C ARG A 10 -8.64 -8.98 -8.59
N THR A 11 -9.93 -8.72 -8.77
CA THR A 11 -10.66 -9.14 -9.98
C THR A 11 -10.47 -8.20 -11.17
N LEU A 12 -9.89 -7.01 -10.94
CA LEU A 12 -9.66 -6.05 -12.02
C LEU A 12 -8.43 -6.45 -12.86
N PRO A 13 -8.51 -6.32 -14.20
CA PRO A 13 -7.36 -6.58 -15.05
C PRO A 13 -6.20 -5.64 -14.69
N GLY A 14 -5.02 -6.21 -14.46
CA GLY A 14 -3.81 -5.47 -14.07
C GLY A 14 -3.63 -5.24 -12.57
N PHE A 15 -4.57 -5.67 -11.72
CA PHE A 15 -4.48 -5.63 -10.25
C PHE A 15 -4.08 -6.99 -9.67
N GLY A 16 -2.77 -7.28 -9.70
CA GLY A 16 -2.20 -8.36 -8.91
C GLY A 16 -2.32 -8.10 -7.40
N GLU A 17 -2.06 -9.12 -6.57
CA GLU A 17 -2.22 -9.06 -5.11
C GLU A 17 -1.51 -7.84 -4.48
N GLN A 18 -0.27 -7.59 -4.86
CA GLN A 18 0.52 -6.46 -4.34
C GLN A 18 -0.12 -5.11 -4.66
N LYS A 19 -0.54 -4.89 -5.92
CA LYS A 19 -1.18 -3.63 -6.34
C LYS A 19 -2.52 -3.44 -5.67
N ALA A 20 -3.31 -4.51 -5.53
CA ALA A 20 -4.59 -4.47 -4.83
C ALA A 20 -4.43 -4.05 -3.37
N LYS A 21 -3.42 -4.58 -2.66
CA LYS A 21 -3.10 -4.17 -1.29
C LYS A 21 -2.63 -2.71 -1.19
N ILE A 22 -1.75 -2.26 -2.08
CA ILE A 22 -1.31 -0.85 -2.13
C ILE A 22 -2.50 0.08 -2.38
N PHE A 23 -3.40 -0.29 -3.30
CA PHE A 23 -4.55 0.54 -3.62
C PHE A 23 -5.56 0.59 -2.46
N LEU A 24 -5.80 -0.53 -1.78
CA LEU A 24 -6.60 -0.54 -0.54
C LEU A 24 -5.97 0.33 0.55
N ALA A 25 -4.65 0.27 0.72
CA ALA A 25 -3.94 1.14 1.65
C ALA A 25 -4.09 2.63 1.29
N LEU A 26 -4.01 2.98 0.00
CA LEU A 26 -4.21 4.34 -0.49
C LEU A 26 -5.62 4.84 -0.14
N LEU A 27 -6.64 4.00 -0.37
CA LEU A 27 -8.02 4.33 -0.02
C LEU A 27 -8.17 4.64 1.48
N GLY A 28 -7.58 3.80 2.35
CA GLY A 28 -7.68 3.99 3.79
C GLY A 28 -6.86 5.17 4.32
N LYS A 29 -5.64 5.37 3.81
CA LYS A 29 -4.71 6.40 4.30
C LYS A 29 -5.00 7.80 3.78
N GLN A 30 -5.38 7.93 2.50
CA GLN A 30 -5.51 9.23 1.85
C GLN A 30 -6.96 9.60 1.51
N TYR A 31 -7.81 8.61 1.25
CA TYR A 31 -9.21 8.85 0.87
C TYR A 31 -10.22 8.60 1.99
N GLY A 32 -9.75 8.35 3.22
CA GLY A 32 -10.62 8.21 4.40
C GLY A 32 -11.47 6.94 4.43
N PHE A 33 -11.11 5.89 3.69
CA PHE A 33 -11.84 4.62 3.74
C PHE A 33 -11.71 3.97 5.13
N MET A 34 -12.84 3.78 5.81
CA MET A 34 -12.89 3.22 7.18
C MET A 34 -13.50 1.81 7.24
N GLY A 35 -13.51 1.07 6.12
CA GLY A 35 -14.08 -0.28 6.12
C GLY A 35 -13.36 -1.22 7.10
N ALA A 36 -14.09 -1.96 7.93
CA ALA A 36 -13.50 -2.82 8.94
C ALA A 36 -12.39 -3.73 8.38
N GLY A 37 -11.26 -3.86 9.09
CA GLY A 37 -10.16 -4.75 8.72
C GLY A 37 -9.32 -4.30 7.51
N TRP A 38 -9.44 -3.05 7.04
CA TRP A 38 -8.72 -2.60 5.83
C TRP A 38 -7.20 -2.52 6.01
N ARG A 39 -6.72 -2.21 7.22
CA ARG A 39 -5.27 -2.11 7.50
C ARG A 39 -4.61 -3.48 7.41
N GLU A 40 -5.25 -4.48 8.00
CA GLU A 40 -4.84 -5.89 8.00
C GLU A 40 -4.91 -6.47 6.59
N ALA A 41 -6.01 -6.21 5.87
CA ALA A 41 -6.17 -6.67 4.49
C ALA A 41 -5.15 -6.05 3.51
N SER A 42 -4.70 -4.82 3.78
CA SER A 42 -3.68 -4.14 2.96
C SER A 42 -2.25 -4.31 3.48
N ALA A 43 -2.02 -5.12 4.52
CA ALA A 43 -0.69 -5.34 5.08
C ALA A 43 0.30 -5.89 4.02
N PRO A 44 1.56 -5.41 4.00
CA PRO A 44 2.16 -4.48 4.97
C PRO A 44 1.97 -2.99 4.60
N TYR A 45 1.21 -2.66 3.55
CA TYR A 45 1.06 -1.28 3.06
C TYR A 45 0.05 -0.46 3.85
N GLY A 46 -0.88 -1.11 4.55
CA GLY A 46 -1.86 -0.48 5.43
C GLY A 46 -1.35 -0.11 6.81
N GLU A 47 -0.15 -0.59 7.18
CA GLU A 47 0.44 -0.38 8.51
C GLU A 47 0.62 1.12 8.81
N GLU A 48 0.32 1.51 10.04
CA GLU A 48 0.53 2.88 10.49
C GLU A 48 2.02 3.23 10.48
N GLY A 49 2.36 4.41 9.96
CA GLY A 49 3.76 4.83 9.80
C GLY A 49 4.54 4.11 8.70
N SER A 50 3.92 3.21 7.92
CA SER A 50 4.63 2.60 6.79
C SER A 50 5.01 3.65 5.74
N LEU A 51 6.21 3.53 5.16
CA LEU A 51 6.67 4.36 4.04
C LEU A 51 7.14 3.44 2.90
N ARG A 52 6.24 2.54 2.49
CA ARG A 52 6.57 1.40 1.61
C ARG A 52 5.96 1.53 0.22
N SER A 53 4.98 2.40 0.04
CA SER A 53 4.23 2.49 -1.21
C SER A 53 3.67 3.89 -1.49
N VAL A 54 2.98 4.00 -2.63
CA VAL A 54 2.32 5.24 -3.04
C VAL A 54 1.26 5.70 -2.04
N ALA A 55 0.67 4.76 -1.29
CA ALA A 55 -0.30 5.05 -0.24
C ALA A 55 0.27 5.96 0.86
N ASP A 56 1.60 6.01 0.98
CA ASP A 56 2.31 6.75 2.03
C ASP A 56 2.84 8.11 1.53
N ILE A 57 2.63 8.44 0.25
CA ILE A 57 3.15 9.67 -0.37
C ILE A 57 2.11 10.77 -0.23
N VAL A 58 2.31 11.67 0.72
CA VAL A 58 1.46 12.85 0.97
C VAL A 58 2.23 14.18 0.80
N SER A 59 3.54 14.10 0.57
CA SER A 59 4.44 15.24 0.45
C SER A 59 5.72 14.86 -0.32
N PRO A 60 6.52 15.85 -0.78
CA PRO A 60 7.83 15.58 -1.37
C PRO A 60 8.79 14.81 -0.44
N GLU A 61 8.71 15.04 0.88
CA GLU A 61 9.53 14.35 1.88
C GLU A 61 9.16 12.87 1.99
N THR A 62 7.87 12.56 2.03
CA THR A 62 7.39 11.17 2.07
C THR A 62 7.67 10.43 0.77
N LEU A 63 7.64 11.14 -0.37
CA LEU A 63 8.10 10.61 -1.66
C LEU A 63 9.58 10.20 -1.61
N ALA A 64 10.45 11.03 -1.03
CA ALA A 64 11.87 10.71 -0.87
C ALA A 64 12.05 9.44 -0.03
N LYS A 65 11.39 9.35 1.12
CA LYS A 65 11.46 8.18 2.01
C LYS A 65 10.98 6.89 1.35
N VAL A 66 9.87 6.94 0.59
CA VAL A 66 9.37 5.78 -0.16
C VAL A 66 10.36 5.34 -1.25
N ARG A 67 11.01 6.29 -1.93
CA ARG A 67 12.06 5.98 -2.93
C ARG A 67 13.28 5.33 -2.27
N GLU A 68 13.72 5.84 -1.12
CA GLU A 68 14.82 5.26 -0.34
C GLU A 68 14.50 3.83 0.11
N HIS A 69 13.30 3.61 0.67
CA HIS A 69 12.84 2.28 1.06
C HIS A 69 12.85 1.31 -0.12
N LYS A 70 12.32 1.73 -1.26
CA LYS A 70 12.32 0.92 -2.49
C LYS A 70 13.75 0.62 -2.97
N LYS A 71 14.67 1.57 -2.87
CA LYS A 71 16.09 1.39 -3.25
C LYS A 71 16.77 0.39 -2.32
N ALA A 72 16.57 0.50 -1.01
CA ALA A 72 17.11 -0.41 -0.01
C ALA A 72 16.61 -1.84 -0.21
N MET A 73 15.31 -2.04 -0.43
CA MET A 73 14.74 -3.36 -0.72
C MET A 73 15.31 -3.97 -2.00
N LYS A 74 15.52 -3.16 -3.04
CA LYS A 74 16.10 -3.63 -4.31
C LYS A 74 17.58 -4.00 -4.18
N ALA A 75 18.31 -3.33 -3.28
CA ALA A 75 19.70 -3.68 -2.96
C ALA A 75 19.76 -4.98 -2.16
N ALA A 76 18.89 -5.15 -1.16
CA ALA A 76 18.79 -6.37 -0.35
C ALA A 76 18.42 -7.62 -1.18
N ALA A 77 17.61 -7.48 -2.22
CA ALA A 77 17.25 -8.58 -3.12
C ALA A 77 18.31 -8.93 -4.17
N LYS A 78 19.40 -8.17 -4.25
CA LYS A 78 20.53 -8.39 -5.18
C LYS A 78 21.77 -9.00 -4.52
N GLY A 79 21.76 -9.15 -3.19
CA GLY A 79 22.78 -9.87 -2.42
C GLY A 79 22.26 -11.24 -2.01
#